data_AF-K2C1Q3-F1
#
_entry.id   AF-K2C1Q3-F1
#
_cell.length_a   1.000
_cell.length_b   1.000
_cell.length_c   1.000
_cell.angle_alpha   90.00
_cell.angle_beta   90.00
_cell.angle_gamma   90.00
#
_symmetry.space_group_name_H-M   'P 1'
#
loop_
_entity.id
_entity.type
_entity.pdbx_description
1 polymer ?
#
loop_
_entity_poly.entity_id
_entity_poly.type
_entity_poly.pdbx_seq_one_letter_code
_entity_poly.pdbx_strand_id
1 'polypeptide(L)'
;MDVPGVVEDAWEGKGIGPWFLRHLERTRTLIHVLAPNIEVNEPACAGRPTRRVLVGQLVRDYQIVRKELEKYGKGLAEKKEIVVVNKMELIDEKLRPKIEVEFAKKIQKDIIWVSAGMGEVGELVGSLSVVDPSGIEPLTSSMP
;
A
#
# COMPACT_ATOMS: atom_id res chain seq x y z
N MET A 1 -2.55 8.63 -10.44
CA MET A 1 -2.81 9.80 -9.59
C MET A 1 -2.30 9.44 -8.21
N ASP A 2 -1.37 10.22 -7.66
CA ASP A 2 -0.75 9.91 -6.36
C ASP A 2 -1.61 10.45 -5.21
N VAL A 3 -1.68 9.70 -4.11
CA VAL A 3 -2.53 10.00 -2.94
C VAL A 3 -1.60 10.27 -1.76
N PRO A 4 -1.50 11.49 -1.22
CA PRO A 4 -0.74 11.73 -0.01
C PRO A 4 -1.35 10.96 1.17
N GLY A 5 -0.48 10.29 1.94
CA GLY A 5 -0.81 9.16 2.81
C GLY A 5 -1.81 9.42 3.93
N VAL A 6 -2.64 8.40 4.17
CA VAL A 6 -3.47 8.25 5.37
C VAL A 6 -2.55 7.85 6.52
N VAL A 7 -2.03 8.82 7.25
CA VAL A 7 -1.44 8.60 8.58
C VAL A 7 -2.56 8.85 9.59
N GLU A 8 -2.65 7.98 10.60
CA GLU A 8 -3.55 8.10 11.76
C GLU A 8 -3.60 9.58 12.22
N ASP A 9 -4.72 10.26 11.95
CA ASP A 9 -5.08 11.69 12.21
C ASP A 9 -5.91 12.32 11.07
N ALA A 10 -6.19 11.55 10.01
CA ALA A 10 -7.12 11.91 8.93
C ALA A 10 -8.52 12.42 9.40
N TRP A 11 -8.98 11.99 10.58
CA TRP A 11 -10.31 12.32 11.09
C TRP A 11 -10.43 13.74 11.69
N GLU A 12 -9.32 14.42 12.03
CA GLU A 12 -9.32 15.84 12.45
C GLU A 12 -9.35 16.83 11.26
N GLY A 13 -9.66 16.36 10.04
CA GLY A 13 -9.86 17.20 8.85
C GLY A 13 -8.78 17.07 7.76
N LYS A 14 -7.95 16.03 7.81
CA LYS A 14 -6.88 15.74 6.82
C LYS A 14 -6.96 14.35 6.18
N GLY A 15 -8.11 13.70 6.23
CA GLY A 15 -8.32 12.44 5.52
C GLY A 15 -8.33 12.63 4.00
N ILE A 16 -8.52 11.53 3.27
CA ILE A 16 -8.57 11.57 1.80
C ILE A 16 -9.61 12.59 1.32
N GLY A 17 -10.67 12.84 2.09
CA GLY A 17 -11.60 13.92 1.83
C GLY A 17 -12.56 13.60 0.68
N PRO A 18 -13.84 14.03 0.74
CA PRO A 18 -14.85 13.63 -0.24
C PRO A 18 -14.53 14.06 -1.69
N TRP A 19 -13.81 15.17 -1.84
CA TRP A 19 -13.42 15.71 -3.14
C TRP A 19 -12.35 14.86 -3.84
N PHE A 20 -11.45 14.24 -3.08
CA PHE A 20 -10.43 13.35 -3.62
C PHE A 20 -11.00 11.98 -3.98
N LEU A 21 -11.85 11.43 -3.12
CA LEU A 21 -12.53 10.14 -3.36
C LEU A 21 -13.34 10.19 -4.67
N ARG A 22 -13.88 11.36 -5.02
CA ARG A 22 -14.52 11.62 -6.32
C ARG A 22 -13.57 11.46 -7.52
N HIS A 23 -12.28 11.75 -7.36
CA HIS A 23 -11.29 11.53 -8.42
C HIS A 23 -10.91 10.05 -8.53
N LEU A 24 -10.83 9.34 -7.40
CA LEU A 24 -10.65 7.89 -7.39
C LEU A 24 -11.83 7.14 -8.03
N GLU A 25 -13.03 7.71 -8.11
CA GLU A 25 -14.13 7.11 -8.89
C GLU A 25 -13.77 6.90 -10.36
N ARG A 26 -12.88 7.73 -10.93
CA ARG A 26 -12.47 7.67 -12.34
C ARG A 26 -11.31 6.71 -12.61
N THR A 27 -10.68 6.15 -11.58
CA THR A 27 -9.57 5.18 -11.74
C THR A 27 -10.09 3.75 -11.86
N ARG A 28 -9.40 2.89 -12.61
CA ARG A 28 -9.79 1.48 -12.77
C ARG A 28 -9.24 0.58 -11.67
N THR A 29 -8.04 0.89 -11.21
CA THR A 29 -7.29 0.14 -10.20
C THR A 29 -6.86 1.08 -9.09
N LEU A 30 -6.91 0.58 -7.86
CA LEU A 30 -6.43 1.24 -6.65
C LEU A 30 -5.10 0.62 -6.23
N ILE A 31 -4.14 1.45 -5.83
CA ILE A 31 -2.87 0.99 -5.29
C ILE A 31 -2.78 1.49 -3.85
N HIS A 32 -2.76 0.55 -2.90
CA HIS A 32 -2.61 0.82 -1.49
C HIS A 32 -1.13 0.80 -1.14
N VAL A 33 -0.54 1.99 -0.98
CA VAL A 33 0.85 2.12 -0.56
C VAL A 33 0.90 2.21 0.97
N LEU A 34 1.37 1.14 1.60
CA LEU A 34 1.61 1.04 3.03
C LEU A 34 3.10 1.26 3.31
N ALA A 35 3.44 1.75 4.50
CA ALA A 35 4.82 1.92 4.92
C ALA A 35 5.02 1.29 6.31
N PRO A 36 6.02 0.41 6.49
CA PRO A 36 6.33 -0.13 7.79
C PRO A 36 6.88 0.98 8.68
N ASN A 37 6.36 1.10 9.90
CA ASN A 37 6.95 1.99 10.89
C ASN A 37 7.92 1.18 11.75
N ILE A 38 9.17 1.62 11.83
CA ILE A 38 10.21 1.00 12.65
C ILE A 38 10.34 1.67 14.03
N GLU A 39 9.72 2.83 14.24
CA GLU A 39 9.70 3.56 15.51
C GLU A 39 8.63 3.04 16.47
N VAL A 40 8.18 1.80 16.31
CA VAL A 40 7.22 1.21 17.24
C VAL A 40 7.90 1.01 18.58
N ASN A 41 7.48 1.80 19.56
CA ASN A 41 8.01 1.82 20.92
C ASN A 41 7.47 0.62 21.71
N GLU A 42 7.77 -0.60 21.23
CA GLU A 42 7.34 -1.84 21.87
C GLU A 42 8.42 -2.32 22.86
N PRO A 43 8.09 -2.48 24.16
CA PRO A 43 9.08 -2.77 25.20
C PRO A 43 9.79 -4.12 25.03
N ALA A 44 9.22 -5.03 24.23
CA ALA A 44 9.81 -6.34 23.93
C ALA A 44 10.82 -6.32 22.77
N CYS A 45 10.98 -5.18 22.10
CA CYS A 45 11.80 -5.04 20.91
C CYS A 45 12.92 -4.04 21.20
N ALA A 46 14.18 -4.47 21.21
CA ALA A 46 15.36 -3.62 21.36
C ALA A 46 15.56 -2.71 20.13
N GLY A 47 14.61 -1.81 19.85
CA GLY A 47 14.63 -0.89 18.72
C GLY A 47 14.40 -1.53 17.34
N ARG A 48 13.98 -2.80 17.25
CA ARG A 48 13.58 -3.43 15.97
C ARG A 48 12.21 -4.10 16.09
N PRO A 49 11.21 -3.68 15.29
CA PRO A 49 9.87 -4.24 15.39
C PRO A 49 9.87 -5.72 15.04
N THR A 50 9.17 -6.53 15.84
CA THR A 50 8.99 -7.95 15.55
C THR A 50 8.03 -8.14 14.37
N ARG A 51 8.20 -9.21 13.59
CA ARG A 51 7.27 -9.60 12.49
C ARG A 51 5.80 -9.41 12.83
N ARG A 52 5.37 -9.88 14.01
CA ARG A 52 3.97 -9.85 14.45
C ARG A 52 3.43 -8.41 14.56
N VAL A 53 4.29 -7.48 14.96
CA VAL A 53 4.00 -6.05 15.08
C VAL A 53 3.80 -5.44 13.71
N LEU A 54 4.77 -5.66 12.82
CA LEU A 54 4.74 -5.16 11.45
C LEU A 54 3.51 -5.66 10.69
N VAL A 55 3.23 -6.97 10.74
CA VAL A 55 2.01 -7.54 10.13
C VAL A 55 0.76 -6.91 10.75
N GLY A 56 0.73 -6.76 12.07
CA GLY A 56 -0.39 -6.12 12.76
C GLY A 56 -0.62 -4.69 12.28
N GLN A 57 0.45 -3.91 12.12
CA GLN A 57 0.39 -2.54 11.63
C GLN A 57 -0.10 -2.47 10.19
N LEU A 58 0.53 -3.21 9.26
CA LEU A 58 0.13 -3.23 7.84
C LEU A 58 -1.34 -3.62 7.66
N VAL A 59 -1.81 -4.60 8.43
CA VAL A 59 -3.22 -5.02 8.42
C VAL A 59 -4.14 -3.91 8.92
N ARG A 60 -3.77 -3.21 10.00
CA ARG A 60 -4.55 -2.08 10.52
C ARG A 60 -4.61 -0.93 9.51
N ASP A 61 -3.47 -0.53 8.98
CA ASP A 61 -3.37 0.57 8.01
C ASP A 61 -4.22 0.28 6.77
N TYR A 62 -4.12 -0.94 6.22
CA TYR A 62 -4.96 -1.39 5.13
C TYR A 62 -6.46 -1.33 5.48
N GLN A 63 -6.85 -1.82 6.66
CA GLN A 63 -8.25 -1.82 7.10
C GLN A 63 -8.81 -0.41 7.32
N ILE A 64 -8.00 0.54 7.79
CA ILE A 64 -8.41 1.93 7.96
C ILE A 64 -8.77 2.51 6.59
N VAL A 65 -7.86 2.42 5.61
CA VAL A 65 -8.09 2.92 4.24
C VAL A 65 -9.31 2.25 3.63
N ARG A 66 -9.44 0.93 3.77
CA ARG A 66 -10.57 0.18 3.23
C ARG A 66 -11.91 0.62 3.83
N LYS A 67 -11.97 0.85 5.15
CA LYS A 67 -13.18 1.38 5.81
C LYS A 67 -13.56 2.76 5.30
N GLU A 68 -12.61 3.61 4.96
CA GLU A 68 -12.90 4.92 4.37
C GLU A 68 -13.49 4.79 2.95
N LEU A 69 -12.93 3.91 2.12
CA LEU A 69 -13.45 3.61 0.78
C LEU A 69 -14.87 3.02 0.85
N GLU A 70 -15.12 2.10 1.79
CA GLU A 70 -16.43 1.50 2.03
C GLU A 70 -17.44 2.54 2.52
N LYS A 71 -17.05 3.41 3.47
CA LYS A 71 -17.92 4.49 3.97
C LYS A 71 -18.31 5.50 2.90
N TYR A 72 -17.39 5.80 1.98
CA TYR A 72 -17.69 6.70 0.87
C TYR A 72 -18.64 6.08 -0.15
N GLY A 73 -18.53 4.77 -0.38
CA GLY A 73 -19.39 4.03 -1.28
C GLY A 73 -19.04 4.22 -2.76
N LYS A 74 -20.06 4.13 -3.63
CA LYS A 74 -19.93 4.24 -5.11
C LYS A 74 -19.03 3.19 -5.78
N GLY A 75 -18.99 1.97 -5.22
CA GLY A 75 -18.25 0.86 -5.81
C GLY A 75 -16.72 1.00 -5.74
N LEU A 76 -16.18 1.95 -4.99
CA LEU A 76 -14.73 2.10 -4.80
C LEU A 76 -14.09 0.88 -4.14
N ALA A 77 -14.78 0.26 -3.19
CA ALA A 77 -14.34 -0.97 -2.52
C ALA A 77 -14.43 -2.23 -3.41
N GLU A 78 -15.10 -2.16 -4.56
CA GLU A 78 -15.23 -3.26 -5.51
C GLU A 78 -14.17 -3.21 -6.61
N LYS A 79 -13.43 -2.10 -6.68
CA LYS A 79 -12.36 -1.94 -7.68
C LYS A 79 -11.24 -2.93 -7.41
N LYS A 80 -10.48 -3.23 -8.46
CA LYS A 80 -9.23 -3.98 -8.30
C LYS A 80 -8.28 -3.17 -7.44
N GLU A 81 -7.67 -3.82 -6.45
CA GLU A 81 -6.73 -3.19 -5.54
C GLU A 81 -5.42 -3.97 -5.54
N ILE A 82 -4.30 -3.27 -5.50
CA ILE A 82 -2.96 -3.81 -5.32
C ILE A 82 -2.40 -3.27 -4.00
N VAL A 83 -1.83 -4.15 -3.16
CA VAL A 83 -1.19 -3.73 -1.91
C VAL A 83 0.31 -3.67 -2.11
N VAL A 84 0.89 -2.54 -1.77
CA VAL A 84 2.30 -2.23 -1.97
C VAL A 84 2.88 -1.78 -0.64
N VAL A 85 3.97 -2.39 -0.21
CA VAL A 85 4.69 -1.96 0.99
C VAL A 85 5.96 -1.25 0.54
N ASN A 86 5.96 0.08 0.73
CA ASN A 86 7.10 0.93 0.44
C ASN A 86 8.10 0.91 1.61
N LYS A 87 9.34 1.33 1.35
CA LYS A 87 10.47 1.32 2.30
C LYS A 87 10.88 -0.09 2.76
N MET A 88 10.94 -1.04 1.83
CA MET A 88 11.32 -2.42 2.14
C MET A 88 12.72 -2.55 2.75
N GLU A 89 13.61 -1.58 2.54
CA GLU A 89 14.95 -1.49 3.14
C GLU A 89 14.91 -1.41 4.67
N LEU A 90 13.80 -0.96 5.26
CA LEU A 90 13.61 -0.91 6.71
C LEU A 90 13.28 -2.29 7.31
N ILE A 91 12.95 -3.27 6.46
CA ILE A 91 12.60 -4.63 6.87
C ILE A 91 13.66 -5.62 6.38
N ASP A 92 14.16 -6.41 7.31
CA ASP A 92 15.07 -7.53 7.03
C ASP A 92 14.43 -8.49 6.01
N GLU A 93 15.18 -8.82 4.95
CA GLU A 93 14.79 -9.74 3.89
C GLU A 93 14.29 -11.08 4.42
N LYS A 94 14.83 -11.56 5.55
CA LYS A 94 14.41 -12.81 6.19
C LYS A 94 13.00 -12.75 6.79
N LEU A 95 12.48 -11.56 7.04
CA LEU A 95 11.14 -11.34 7.59
C LEU A 95 10.09 -11.13 6.52
N ARG A 96 10.45 -10.58 5.35
CA ARG A 96 9.53 -10.29 4.24
C ARG A 96 8.64 -11.48 3.83
N PRO A 97 9.18 -12.67 3.50
CA PRO A 97 8.34 -13.79 3.09
C PRO A 97 7.41 -14.27 4.21
N LYS A 98 7.82 -14.08 5.46
CA LYS A 98 6.99 -14.42 6.61
C LYS A 98 5.85 -13.42 6.82
N ILE A 99 6.10 -12.14 6.56
CA ILE A 99 5.11 -11.06 6.63
C ILE A 99 4.08 -11.26 5.51
N GLU A 100 4.53 -11.53 4.28
CA GLU A 100 3.67 -11.84 3.13
C GLU A 100 2.69 -12.95 3.46
N VAL A 101 3.18 -14.10 3.95
CA VAL A 101 2.33 -15.25 4.28
C VAL A 101 1.31 -14.91 5.37
N GLU A 102 1.70 -14.18 6.41
CA GLU A 102 0.75 -13.81 7.47
C GLU A 102 -0.26 -12.75 7.04
N PHE A 103 0.17 -11.79 6.22
CA PHE A 103 -0.71 -10.76 5.68
C PHE A 103 -1.72 -11.37 4.71
N ALA A 104 -1.25 -12.20 3.76
CA ALA A 104 -2.10 -12.91 2.82
C ALA A 104 -3.13 -13.81 3.53
N LYS A 105 -2.74 -14.46 4.64
CA LYS A 105 -3.71 -15.22 5.47
C LYS A 105 -4.81 -14.38 6.08
N LYS A 106 -4.54 -13.11 6.40
CA LYS A 106 -5.50 -12.21 7.08
C LYS A 106 -6.34 -11.40 6.10
N ILE A 107 -5.73 -10.89 5.04
CA ILE A 107 -6.33 -9.95 4.09
C ILE A 107 -6.70 -10.63 2.77
N GLN A 108 -6.19 -11.83 2.50
CA GLN A 108 -6.36 -12.56 1.23
C GLN A 108 -5.86 -11.75 0.02
N LYS A 109 -4.80 -10.96 0.23
CA LYS A 109 -4.11 -10.21 -0.80
C LYS A 109 -2.61 -10.35 -0.65
N ASP A 110 -1.94 -10.37 -1.79
CA ASP A 110 -0.49 -10.35 -1.85
C ASP A 110 0.03 -8.93 -1.65
N ILE A 111 1.26 -8.86 -1.15
CA ILE A 111 2.01 -7.62 -0.97
C ILE A 111 3.10 -7.58 -2.02
N ILE A 112 3.27 -6.41 -2.64
CA ILE A 112 4.44 -6.10 -3.46
C ILE A 112 5.36 -5.19 -2.65
N TRP A 113 6.62 -5.58 -2.52
CA TRP A 113 7.62 -4.76 -1.85
C TRP A 113 8.23 -3.78 -2.84
N VAL A 114 8.39 -2.52 -2.42
CA VAL A 114 9.09 -1.52 -3.23
C VAL A 114 10.03 -0.69 -2.37
N SER A 115 11.12 -0.23 -2.99
CA SER A 115 11.99 0.81 -2.43
C SER A 115 12.01 2.00 -3.38
N ALA A 116 11.11 2.96 -3.15
CA ALA A 116 11.07 4.19 -3.93
C ALA A 116 12.37 5.01 -3.79
N GLY A 117 13.08 4.88 -2.66
CA GLY A 117 14.35 5.55 -2.39
C GLY A 117 15.54 4.93 -3.14
N MET A 118 15.49 3.64 -3.48
CA MET A 118 16.56 2.94 -4.21
C MET A 118 16.26 2.71 -5.69
N GLY A 119 15.09 3.14 -6.18
CA GLY A 119 14.68 2.95 -7.58
C GLY A 119 14.18 1.54 -7.92
N GLU A 120 13.99 0.68 -6.92
CA GLU A 120 13.48 -0.68 -7.08
C GLU A 120 11.95 -0.67 -7.11
N VAL A 121 11.40 -0.39 -8.30
CA VAL A 121 9.96 -0.35 -8.58
C VAL A 121 9.55 -1.39 -9.64
N GLY A 122 10.49 -2.19 -10.14
CA GLY A 122 10.29 -3.12 -11.26
C GLY A 122 9.17 -4.14 -11.04
N GLU A 123 9.05 -4.69 -9.83
CA GLU A 123 7.99 -5.66 -9.48
C GLU A 123 6.58 -5.05 -9.53
N LEU A 124 6.46 -3.75 -9.22
CA LEU A 124 5.20 -3.02 -9.28
C LEU A 124 4.72 -2.85 -10.72
N VAL A 125 5.63 -2.51 -11.64
CA VAL A 125 5.32 -2.35 -13.06
C VAL A 125 4.89 -3.69 -13.67
N GLY A 126 5.57 -4.77 -13.32
CA GLY A 126 5.20 -6.12 -13.74
C GLY A 126 3.81 -6.52 -13.26
N SER A 127 3.51 -6.34 -11.97
CA SER A 127 2.20 -6.69 -11.42
C SER A 127 1.06 -5.80 -11.95
N LEU A 128 1.32 -4.51 -12.16
CA LEU A 128 0.34 -3.61 -12.76
C LEU A 128 0.00 -4.04 -14.19
N SER A 129 0.96 -4.58 -14.95
CA SER A 129 0.73 -5.08 -16.32
C SER A 129 -0.17 -6.33 -16.34
N VAL A 130 -0.10 -7.16 -15.30
CA VAL A 130 -0.94 -8.35 -15.13
C VAL A 130 -2.35 -7.97 -14.66
N VAL A 131 -2.45 -6.99 -13.76
CA VAL A 131 -3.73 -6.59 -13.14
C VAL A 131 -4.55 -5.65 -14.04
N ASP A 132 -3.88 -4.78 -14.80
CA ASP A 132 -4.44 -3.86 -15.79
C ASP A 132 -3.58 -3.78 -17.07
N PRO A 133 -3.69 -4.76 -17.98
CA PRO A 133 -2.94 -4.77 -19.24
C PRO A 133 -3.33 -3.60 -20.18
N SER A 134 -4.42 -2.88 -19.88
CA SER A 134 -4.91 -1.75 -20.68
C SER A 134 -4.38 -0.38 -20.23
N GLY A 135 -3.67 -0.32 -19.10
CA GLY A 135 -3.26 0.94 -18.43
C GLY A 135 -1.79 1.30 -18.56
N ILE A 136 -0.95 0.45 -19.17
CA ILE A 136 0.48 0.67 -19.34
C ILE A 136 0.78 0.88 -20.82
N GLU A 137 0.68 2.12 -21.29
CA GLU A 137 1.43 2.49 -22.48
C GLU A 137 2.92 2.50 -22.09
N PRO A 138 3.79 1.71 -22.75
CA PRO A 138 5.21 1.81 -22.51
C PRO A 138 5.63 3.25 -22.77
N LEU A 139 6.32 3.86 -21.80
CA LEU A 139 7.07 5.11 -22.00
C LEU A 139 8.13 4.84 -23.07
N THR A 140 7.74 4.85 -24.33
CA THR A 140 8.69 4.94 -25.43
C THR A 140 9.31 6.31 -25.30
N SER A 141 10.56 6.33 -24.84
CA SER A 141 11.46 7.47 -24.91
C SER A 141 11.44 8.02 -26.34
N SER A 142 10.60 9.03 -26.56
CA SER A 142 10.73 9.94 -27.69
C SER A 142 11.68 11.03 -27.22
N MET A 143 12.98 10.78 -27.38
CA MET A 143 13.94 11.87 -27.43
C MET A 143 13.92 12.45 -28.85
N PRO A 144 13.79 13.78 -29.01
CA PRO A 144 13.89 14.45 -30.29
C PRO A 144 15.31 14.43 -30.87
#